data_AF-A0A7C3L7C4-F1
#
_entry.id   AF-A0A7C3L7C4-F1
#
_cell.length_a   1.000
_cell.length_b   1.000
_cell.length_c   1.000
_cell.angle_alpha   90.00
_cell.angle_beta   90.00
_cell.angle_gamma   90.00
#
_symmetry.space_group_name_H-M   'P 1'
#
loop_
_entity.id
_entity.type
_entity.pdbx_description
1 polymer ?
#
loop_
_entity_poly.entity_id
_entity_poly.type
_entity_poly.pdbx_seq_one_letter_code
_entity_poly.pdbx_strand_id
1 'polypeptide(L)'
;MQMVKKIFITLAVIWFALLLWMPKQELYYKLEEELAKNAIKINEKSMDEGIFSFTINQADVYAKGIKLANVEKVHFFTVLFYTKVTVENLTLDDSLKNIAPTHTKDATVTYALWNPLYIDVEATGSFGGLNGGVNLADKTLRVDFNESKGIEMLTPKLKQDEKGWYYETSF
;
A
#
# COMPACT_ATOMS: atom_id res chain seq x y z
N MET A 1 -25.10 33.30 9.33
CA MET A 1 -24.74 31.91 9.74
C MET A 1 -25.48 30.80 9.00
N GLN A 2 -26.78 30.93 8.66
CA GLN A 2 -27.50 29.84 7.97
C GLN A 2 -27.00 29.55 6.55
N MET A 3 -26.61 30.56 5.76
CA MET A 3 -26.05 30.34 4.41
C MET A 3 -24.72 29.57 4.45
N VAL A 4 -23.83 29.90 5.38
CA VAL A 4 -22.55 29.18 5.56
C VAL A 4 -22.80 27.71 5.88
N LYS A 5 -23.74 27.41 6.79
CA LYS A 5 -24.15 26.02 7.09
C LYS A 5 -24.66 25.28 5.85
N LYS A 6 -25.48 25.93 5.02
CA LYS A 6 -25.99 25.33 3.77
C LYS A 6 -24.85 25.02 2.79
N ILE A 7 -23.89 25.93 2.61
CA ILE A 7 -22.73 25.72 1.73
C ILE A 7 -21.89 24.52 2.20
N PHE A 8 -21.56 24.44 3.49
CA PHE A 8 -20.81 23.30 4.03
C PHE A 8 -21.55 21.97 3.85
N ILE A 9 -22.86 21.95 4.07
CA ILE A 9 -23.68 20.75 3.85
C ILE A 9 -23.66 20.36 2.37
N THR A 10 -23.84 21.32 1.46
CA THR A 10 -23.80 21.06 0.01
C THR A 10 -22.44 20.51 -0.42
N LEU A 11 -21.33 21.08 0.06
CA LEU A 11 -19.98 20.57 -0.23
C LEU A 11 -19.79 19.15 0.31
N ALA A 12 -20.24 18.87 1.54
CA ALA A 12 -20.16 17.53 2.12
C ALA A 12 -20.98 16.51 1.33
N VAL A 13 -22.18 16.87 0.87
CA VAL A 13 -23.04 16.01 0.05
C VAL A 13 -22.41 15.73 -1.31
N ILE A 14 -21.88 16.76 -1.99
CA ILE A 14 -21.19 16.58 -3.27
C ILE A 14 -19.97 15.67 -3.10
N TRP A 15 -19.15 15.91 -2.08
CA TRP A 15 -17.97 15.10 -1.81
C TRP A 15 -18.33 13.64 -1.50
N PHE A 16 -19.39 13.41 -0.74
CA PHE A 16 -19.88 12.06 -0.47
C PHE A 16 -20.43 11.37 -1.73
N ALA A 17 -21.15 12.10 -2.57
CA ALA A 17 -21.65 11.57 -3.85
C ALA A 17 -20.50 11.17 -4.79
N LEU A 18 -19.41 11.96 -4.84
CA LEU A 18 -18.21 11.62 -5.59
C LEU A 18 -17.58 10.31 -5.09
N LEU A 19 -17.49 10.10 -3.78
CA LEU A 19 -16.95 8.86 -3.22
C LEU A 19 -17.83 7.65 -3.51
N LEU A 20 -19.15 7.81 -3.39
CA LEU A 20 -20.10 6.72 -3.68
C LEU A 20 -20.07 6.29 -5.14
N TRP A 21 -19.93 7.24 -6.06
CA TRP A 21 -19.94 6.99 -7.51
C TRP A 21 -18.55 6.89 -8.13
N MET A 22 -17.49 6.82 -7.32
CA MET A 22 -16.14 6.63 -7.83
C MET A 22 -15.99 5.23 -8.44
N PRO A 23 -15.59 5.11 -9.72
CA PRO A 23 -15.39 3.82 -10.38
C PRO A 23 -14.06 3.20 -9.93
N LYS A 24 -14.08 2.47 -8.81
CA LYS A 24 -12.85 1.93 -8.16
C LYS A 24 -12.14 0.92 -9.06
N GLN A 25 -12.92 0.11 -9.79
CA GLN A 25 -12.42 -0.86 -10.74
C GLN A 25 -11.68 -0.20 -11.93
N GLU A 26 -12.19 0.93 -12.44
CA GLU A 26 -11.52 1.66 -13.53
C GLU A 26 -10.18 2.28 -13.07
N LEU A 27 -10.11 2.72 -11.81
CA LEU A 27 -8.85 3.18 -11.23
C LEU A 27 -7.82 2.04 -11.13
N TYR A 28 -8.29 0.83 -10.78
CA TYR A 28 -7.44 -0.36 -10.80
C TYR A 28 -6.92 -0.66 -12.22
N TYR A 29 -7.79 -0.66 -13.24
CA TYR A 29 -7.34 -0.89 -14.62
C TYR A 29 -6.37 0.18 -15.13
N LYS A 30 -6.54 1.44 -14.70
CA LYS A 30 -5.56 2.49 -15.00
C LYS A 30 -4.21 2.25 -14.34
N LEU A 31 -4.19 1.71 -13.12
CA LEU A 31 -2.96 1.29 -12.46
C LEU A 31 -2.29 0.15 -13.23
N GLU A 32 -3.05 -0.86 -13.66
CA GLU A 32 -2.53 -1.96 -14.47
C GLU A 32 -1.94 -1.48 -15.80
N GLU A 33 -2.60 -0.54 -16.48
CA GLU A 33 -2.12 0.06 -17.72
C GLU A 33 -0.77 0.77 -17.52
N GLU A 34 -0.60 1.49 -16.41
CA GLU A 34 0.66 2.17 -16.07
C GLU A 34 1.77 1.17 -15.71
N LEU A 35 1.43 0.11 -14.97
CA LEU A 35 2.36 -0.96 -14.63
C LEU A 35 2.80 -1.76 -15.86
N ALA A 36 1.89 -1.97 -16.83
CA ALA A 36 2.18 -2.66 -18.07
C ALA A 36 3.25 -1.96 -18.91
N LYS A 37 3.34 -0.61 -18.84
CA LYS A 37 4.43 0.16 -19.48
C LYS A 37 5.82 -0.24 -18.97
N ASN A 38 5.90 -0.72 -17.73
CA ASN A 38 7.12 -1.23 -17.09
C ASN A 38 7.23 -2.77 -17.16
N ALA A 39 6.43 -3.42 -18.03
CA ALA A 39 6.31 -4.87 -18.15
C ALA A 39 5.93 -5.57 -16.84
N ILE A 40 5.19 -4.87 -15.97
CA ILE A 40 4.60 -5.43 -14.75
C ILE A 40 3.15 -5.78 -15.07
N LYS A 41 2.74 -7.01 -14.79
CA LYS A 41 1.38 -7.51 -15.00
C LYS A 41 0.85 -8.07 -13.69
N ILE A 42 -0.36 -7.68 -13.32
CA ILE A 42 -1.12 -8.29 -12.24
C ILE A 42 -2.12 -9.25 -12.89
N ASN A 43 -2.33 -10.40 -12.25
CA ASN A 43 -3.31 -11.39 -12.70
C ASN A 43 -4.14 -11.80 -11.50
N GLU A 44 -5.29 -11.16 -11.35
CA GLU A 44 -6.27 -11.42 -10.30
C GLU A 44 -7.29 -12.49 -10.70
N LYS A 45 -7.80 -13.21 -9.70
CA LYS A 45 -8.85 -14.22 -9.93
C LYS A 45 -10.25 -13.64 -9.86
N SER A 46 -10.49 -12.78 -8.87
CA SER A 46 -11.77 -12.10 -8.70
C SER A 46 -11.59 -10.75 -8.03
N MET A 47 -12.53 -9.87 -8.34
CA MET A 47 -12.62 -8.53 -7.76
C MET A 47 -14.02 -8.35 -7.20
N ASP A 48 -14.10 -7.77 -6.00
CA ASP A 48 -15.34 -7.47 -5.32
C ASP A 48 -15.38 -5.97 -5.01
N GLU A 49 -16.35 -5.26 -5.58
CA GLU A 49 -16.55 -3.84 -5.30
C GLU A 49 -17.62 -3.65 -4.22
N GLY A 50 -17.23 -2.96 -3.14
CA GLY A 50 -18.11 -2.43 -2.12
C GLY A 50 -18.32 -0.92 -2.29
N ILE A 51 -19.17 -0.35 -1.43
CA ILE A 51 -19.49 1.08 -1.48
C ILE A 51 -18.24 1.96 -1.26
N PHE A 52 -17.42 1.58 -0.27
CA PHE A 52 -16.17 2.27 0.11
C PHE A 52 -14.95 1.36 0.04
N SER A 53 -15.14 0.12 -0.40
CA SER A 53 -14.10 -0.89 -0.46
C SER A 53 -13.98 -1.46 -1.86
N PHE A 54 -12.79 -1.93 -2.17
CA PHE A 54 -12.52 -2.70 -3.37
C PHE A 54 -11.53 -3.80 -2.99
N THR A 55 -11.92 -5.05 -3.21
CA THR A 55 -11.12 -6.21 -2.82
C THR A 55 -10.68 -6.96 -4.06
N ILE A 56 -9.39 -7.27 -4.14
CA ILE A 56 -8.79 -8.13 -5.15
C ILE A 56 -8.42 -9.43 -4.45
N ASN A 57 -8.88 -10.55 -4.99
CA ASN A 57 -8.57 -11.88 -4.44
C ASN A 57 -7.64 -12.64 -5.39
N GLN A 58 -6.62 -13.27 -4.80
CA GLN A 58 -5.62 -14.11 -5.45
C GLN A 58 -4.99 -13.40 -6.66
N ALA A 59 -4.12 -12.43 -6.38
CA ALA A 59 -3.39 -11.68 -7.39
C ALA A 59 -1.97 -12.21 -7.54
N ASP A 60 -1.62 -12.64 -8.75
CA ASP A 60 -0.25 -12.98 -9.12
C ASP A 60 0.43 -11.79 -9.80
N VAL A 61 1.60 -11.40 -9.28
CA VAL A 61 2.39 -10.29 -9.83
C VAL A 61 3.52 -10.84 -10.68
N TYR A 62 3.57 -10.40 -11.94
CA TYR A 62 4.60 -10.73 -12.89
C TYR A 62 5.40 -9.50 -13.26
N ALA A 63 6.72 -9.64 -13.39
CA ALA A 63 7.56 -8.63 -14.04
C ALA A 63 8.35 -9.28 -15.16
N LYS A 64 8.30 -8.67 -16.36
CA LYS A 64 8.96 -9.18 -17.58
C LYS A 64 8.61 -10.66 -17.87
N GLY A 65 7.38 -11.07 -17.54
CA GLY A 65 6.88 -12.45 -17.73
C GLY A 65 7.24 -13.45 -16.64
N ILE A 66 8.00 -13.04 -15.61
CA ILE A 66 8.39 -13.90 -14.48
C ILE A 66 7.45 -13.62 -13.31
N LYS A 67 6.86 -14.68 -12.73
CA LYS A 67 6.05 -14.56 -11.51
C LYS A 67 6.97 -14.20 -10.35
N LEU A 68 6.75 -13.04 -9.73
CA LEU A 68 7.58 -12.52 -8.64
C LEU A 68 6.88 -12.62 -7.28
N ALA A 69 5.56 -12.52 -7.27
CA ALA A 69 4.80 -12.55 -6.03
C ALA A 69 3.40 -13.14 -6.25
N ASN A 70 2.85 -13.68 -5.17
CA ASN A 70 1.44 -14.02 -5.02
C ASN A 70 0.89 -13.24 -3.82
N VAL A 71 -0.29 -12.67 -3.99
CA VAL A 71 -1.01 -11.97 -2.94
C VAL A 71 -2.37 -12.64 -2.77
N GLU A 72 -2.69 -13.08 -1.57
CA GLU A 72 -3.98 -13.71 -1.32
C GLU A 72 -5.13 -12.71 -1.40
N LYS A 73 -4.97 -11.54 -0.77
CA LYS A 73 -5.99 -10.50 -0.77
C LYS A 73 -5.38 -9.10 -0.75
N VAL A 74 -5.93 -8.20 -1.56
CA VAL A 74 -5.70 -6.76 -1.43
C VAL A 74 -7.03 -6.10 -1.16
N HIS A 75 -7.13 -5.40 -0.03
CA HIS A 75 -8.31 -4.66 0.36
C HIS A 75 -8.02 -3.15 0.32
N PHE A 76 -8.60 -2.46 -0.64
CA PHE A 76 -8.63 -1.02 -0.71
C PHE A 76 -9.86 -0.52 0.05
N PHE A 77 -9.67 0.42 0.96
CA PHE A 77 -10.72 1.07 1.72
C PHE A 77 -10.54 2.57 1.67
N THR A 78 -11.51 3.29 1.12
CA THR A 78 -11.45 4.74 1.02
C THR A 78 -12.66 5.35 1.70
N VAL A 79 -12.41 6.19 2.70
CA VAL A 79 -13.41 7.02 3.36
C VAL A 79 -13.02 8.48 3.26
N LEU A 80 -13.92 9.37 3.73
CA LEU A 80 -13.83 10.82 3.55
C LEU A 80 -12.46 11.45 3.80
N PHE A 81 -11.71 10.94 4.78
CA PHE A 81 -10.48 11.59 5.26
C PHE A 81 -9.24 10.70 5.22
N TYR A 82 -9.38 9.42 4.87
CA TYR A 82 -8.24 8.54 4.70
C TYR A 82 -8.54 7.41 3.71
N THR A 83 -7.50 6.98 3.02
CA THR A 83 -7.47 5.75 2.24
C THR A 83 -6.51 4.78 2.90
N LYS A 84 -6.94 3.53 2.99
CA LYS A 84 -6.16 2.42 3.54
C LYS A 84 -6.11 1.32 2.50
N VAL A 85 -4.91 0.81 2.24
CA VAL A 85 -4.68 -0.37 1.41
C VAL A 85 -4.08 -1.44 2.30
N THR A 86 -4.75 -2.57 2.41
CA THR A 86 -4.26 -3.72 3.18
C THR A 86 -3.96 -4.87 2.23
N VAL A 87 -2.78 -5.44 2.34
CA VAL A 87 -2.30 -6.59 1.58
C VAL A 87 -2.16 -7.74 2.57
N GLU A 88 -2.93 -8.80 2.37
CA GLU A 88 -2.92 -10.01 3.20
C GLU A 88 -2.17 -11.13 2.46
N ASN A 89 -1.30 -11.82 3.19
CA ASN A 89 -0.51 -12.96 2.75
C ASN A 89 0.20 -12.75 1.40
N LEU A 90 1.10 -11.77 1.36
CA LEU A 90 2.04 -11.60 0.24
C LEU A 90 3.16 -12.64 0.38
N THR A 91 3.33 -13.46 -0.65
CA THR A 91 4.43 -14.42 -0.77
C THR A 91 5.26 -14.08 -2.01
N LEU A 92 6.55 -13.82 -1.81
CA LEU A 92 7.51 -13.60 -2.89
C LEU A 92 8.06 -14.93 -3.40
N ASP A 93 8.42 -14.94 -4.68
CA ASP A 93 9.13 -16.07 -5.27
C ASP A 93 10.50 -16.28 -4.60
N ASP A 94 10.91 -17.54 -4.54
CA ASP A 94 12.15 -17.96 -3.90
C ASP A 94 13.40 -17.30 -4.48
N SER A 95 13.35 -16.90 -5.76
CA SER A 95 14.43 -16.15 -6.41
C SER A 95 14.72 -14.78 -5.78
N LEU A 96 13.74 -14.19 -5.07
CA LEU A 96 13.85 -12.88 -4.43
C LEU A 96 14.21 -12.94 -2.94
N LYS A 97 14.41 -14.14 -2.37
CA LYS A 97 14.75 -14.36 -0.96
C LYS A 97 15.94 -13.54 -0.47
N ASN A 98 16.92 -13.28 -1.32
CA ASN A 98 18.12 -12.51 -0.95
C ASN A 98 17.91 -10.98 -1.01
N ILE A 99 16.76 -10.52 -1.49
CA ILE A 99 16.46 -9.10 -1.74
C ILE A 99 15.36 -8.60 -0.81
N ALA A 100 14.36 -9.44 -0.52
CA ALA A 100 13.22 -9.08 0.31
C ALA A 100 12.65 -10.31 1.05
N PRO A 101 11.96 -10.12 2.20
CA PRO A 101 11.38 -11.21 2.96
C PRO A 101 10.36 -12.02 2.15
N THR A 102 10.48 -13.35 2.21
CA THR A 102 9.65 -14.25 1.40
C THR A 102 8.16 -14.17 1.74
N HIS A 103 7.82 -13.92 3.00
CA HIS A 103 6.43 -13.94 3.45
C HIS A 103 6.10 -12.73 4.33
N THR A 104 5.15 -11.94 3.85
CA THR A 104 4.53 -10.83 4.57
C THR A 104 3.08 -11.20 4.83
N LYS A 105 2.73 -11.32 6.11
CA LYS A 105 1.39 -11.72 6.54
C LYS A 105 0.40 -10.59 6.30
N ASP A 106 0.72 -9.39 6.77
CA ASP A 106 -0.16 -8.23 6.65
C ASP A 106 0.71 -7.01 6.32
N ALA A 107 0.35 -6.23 5.31
CA ALA A 107 0.94 -4.93 5.04
C ALA A 107 -0.18 -3.90 4.85
N THR A 108 -0.11 -2.79 5.56
CA THR A 108 -1.09 -1.71 5.52
C THR A 108 -0.41 -0.41 5.13
N VAL A 109 -0.92 0.21 4.08
CA VAL A 109 -0.54 1.56 3.65
C VAL A 109 -1.71 2.49 3.94
N THR A 110 -1.49 3.54 4.72
CA THR A 110 -2.52 4.52 5.07
C THR A 110 -2.11 5.90 4.58
N TYR A 111 -3.01 6.53 3.83
CA TYR A 111 -2.89 7.92 3.39
C TYR A 111 -4.03 8.73 3.99
N ALA A 112 -3.72 9.84 4.65
CA ALA A 112 -4.72 10.66 5.32
C ALA A 112 -4.70 12.11 4.83
N LEU A 113 -5.89 12.71 4.66
CA LEU A 113 -6.02 14.08 4.17
C LEU A 113 -5.49 15.13 5.15
N TRP A 114 -5.42 14.82 6.45
CA TRP A 114 -4.83 15.71 7.46
C TRP A 114 -3.30 15.67 7.47
N ASN A 115 -2.68 14.69 6.80
CA ASN A 115 -1.24 14.60 6.62
C ASN A 115 -0.91 14.25 5.16
N PRO A 116 -1.26 15.12 4.19
CA PRO A 116 -1.24 14.79 2.77
C PRO A 116 0.16 14.63 2.17
N LEU A 117 1.21 14.99 2.94
CA LEU A 117 2.60 14.84 2.52
C LEU A 117 3.25 13.60 3.13
N TYR A 118 2.49 12.78 3.85
CA TYR A 118 2.99 11.57 4.49
C TYR A 118 2.07 10.39 4.22
N ILE A 119 2.66 9.25 3.90
CA ILE A 119 1.98 7.97 3.76
C ILE A 119 2.53 7.05 4.83
N ASP A 120 1.69 6.56 5.73
CA ASP A 120 2.04 5.58 6.75
C ASP A 120 2.12 4.18 6.15
N VAL A 121 3.14 3.41 6.53
CA VAL A 121 3.35 2.03 6.11
C VAL A 121 3.59 1.16 7.33
N GLU A 122 2.79 0.13 7.50
CA GLU A 122 2.94 -0.87 8.56
C GLU A 122 2.96 -2.26 7.92
N ALA A 123 3.82 -3.16 8.37
CA ALA A 123 3.81 -4.54 7.89
C ALA A 123 4.23 -5.52 8.99
N THR A 124 3.73 -6.75 8.87
CA THR A 124 4.13 -7.88 9.72
C THR A 124 4.37 -9.11 8.86
N GLY A 125 5.35 -9.93 9.23
CA GLY A 125 5.67 -11.13 8.47
C GLY A 125 6.76 -11.98 9.11
N SER A 126 7.46 -12.75 8.29
CA SER A 126 8.58 -13.59 8.75
C SER A 126 9.76 -12.78 9.32
N PHE A 127 9.77 -11.46 9.06
CA PHE A 127 10.75 -10.49 9.50
C PHE A 127 10.33 -9.72 10.77
N GLY A 128 9.26 -10.16 11.44
CA GLY A 128 8.67 -9.45 12.57
C GLY A 128 7.79 -8.28 12.13
N GLY A 129 7.76 -7.22 12.94
CA GLY A 129 7.00 -6.00 12.67
C GLY A 129 7.84 -4.88 12.05
N LEU A 130 7.22 -4.12 11.16
CA LEU A 130 7.82 -3.03 10.39
C LEU A 130 6.87 -1.85 10.42
N ASN A 131 7.39 -0.67 10.73
CA ASN A 131 6.65 0.59 10.69
C ASN A 131 7.46 1.61 9.91
N GLY A 132 6.80 2.53 9.23
CA GLY A 132 7.50 3.55 8.46
C GLY A 132 6.56 4.43 7.70
N GLY A 133 7.11 5.10 6.70
CA GLY A 133 6.31 5.89 5.80
C GLY A 133 7.10 6.54 4.68
N VAL A 134 6.34 7.12 3.76
CA VAL A 134 6.86 7.91 2.65
C VAL A 134 6.53 9.36 2.92
N ASN A 135 7.56 10.19 3.03
CA ASN A 135 7.42 11.63 3.03
C ASN A 135 7.52 12.14 1.59
N LEU A 136 6.41 12.65 1.07
CA LEU A 136 6.29 13.13 -0.31
C LEU A 136 6.94 14.49 -0.53
N ALA A 137 7.10 15.31 0.52
CA ALA A 137 7.80 16.59 0.43
C ALA A 137 9.30 16.38 0.23
N ASP A 138 9.88 15.49 1.03
CA ASP A 138 11.31 15.16 0.98
C ASP A 138 11.63 14.04 -0.02
N LYS A 139 10.60 13.40 -0.57
CA LYS A 139 10.67 12.18 -1.40
C LYS A 139 11.53 11.10 -0.76
N THR A 140 11.34 10.92 0.55
CA THR A 140 12.06 9.93 1.34
C THR A 140 11.12 8.81 1.76
N LEU A 141 11.59 7.58 1.59
CA LEU A 141 11.00 6.40 2.18
C LEU A 141 11.86 6.03 3.39
N ARG A 142 11.24 5.93 4.57
CA ARG A 142 11.88 5.39 5.77
C ARG A 142 11.05 4.25 6.32
N VAL A 143 11.72 3.16 6.66
CA VAL A 143 11.11 1.95 7.19
C VAL A 143 11.96 1.43 8.34
N ASP A 144 11.36 1.35 9.52
CA ASP A 144 11.97 0.92 10.77
C ASP A 144 11.50 -0.51 11.11
N PHE A 145 12.45 -1.38 11.45
CA PHE A 145 12.18 -2.77 11.84
C PHE A 145 12.13 -2.85 13.37
N ASN A 146 10.98 -3.24 13.90
CA ASN A 146 10.75 -3.36 15.35
C ASN A 146 11.44 -4.61 15.93
N GLU A 147 11.71 -5.61 15.10
CA GLU A 147 12.31 -6.88 15.49
C GLU A 147 13.48 -7.23 14.56
N SER A 148 14.54 -7.79 15.13
CA SER A 148 15.74 -8.19 14.39
C SER A 148 15.68 -9.63 13.84
N LYS A 149 14.53 -10.30 13.91
CA LYS A 149 14.40 -11.70 13.47
C LYS A 149 14.16 -11.75 11.96
N GLY A 150 14.93 -12.55 11.23
CA GLY A 150 14.70 -12.77 9.80
C GLY A 150 15.08 -11.61 8.87
N ILE A 151 15.75 -10.57 9.41
CA ILE A 151 16.25 -9.41 8.63
C ILE A 151 17.75 -9.52 8.29
N GLU A 152 18.42 -10.61 8.68
CA GLU A 152 19.86 -10.81 8.49
C GLU A 152 20.31 -10.58 7.04
N MET A 153 19.53 -11.07 6.08
CA MET A 153 19.77 -10.88 4.64
C MET A 153 19.66 -9.41 4.18
N LEU A 154 18.93 -8.57 4.92
CA LEU A 154 18.75 -7.15 4.64
C LEU A 154 19.81 -6.29 5.34
N THR A 155 20.44 -6.77 6.40
CA THR A 155 21.40 -6.00 7.22
C THR A 155 22.47 -5.24 6.43
N PRO A 156 23.04 -5.73 5.30
CA PRO A 156 24.02 -4.94 4.53
C PRO A 156 23.45 -3.66 3.93
N LYS A 157 22.12 -3.56 3.80
CA LYS A 157 21.40 -2.41 3.25
C LYS A 157 20.72 -1.57 4.33
N LEU A 158 20.71 -2.03 5.59
CA LEU A 158 20.08 -1.34 6.71
C LEU A 158 21.10 -0.43 7.40
N LYS A 159 20.60 0.70 7.90
CA LYS A 159 21.29 1.56 8.84
C LYS A 159 20.81 1.24 10.25
N GLN A 160 21.59 1.60 11.26
CA GLN A 160 21.23 1.39 12.66
C GLN A 160 21.20 2.73 13.38
N ASP A 161 20.15 2.98 14.17
CA ASP A 161 20.06 4.10 15.10
C ASP A 161 19.65 3.61 16.51
N GLU A 162 19.34 4.55 17.41
CA GLU A 162 18.93 4.25 18.79
C GLU A 162 17.63 3.42 18.88
N LYS A 163 16.79 3.44 17.85
CA LYS A 163 15.50 2.73 17.80
C LYS A 163 15.60 1.33 17.18
N GLY A 164 16.69 1.04 16.47
CA GLY A 164 16.95 -0.27 15.88
C GLY A 164 17.48 -0.19 14.47
N TRP A 165 17.13 -1.18 13.66
CA TRP A 165 17.50 -1.24 12.24
C TRP A 165 16.47 -0.54 11.38
N TYR A 166 16.91 0.28 10.43
CA TYR A 166 16.04 0.98 9.50
C TYR A 166 16.60 0.99 8.08
N TYR A 167 15.70 1.03 7.11
CA TYR A 167 16.00 1.29 5.71
C TYR A 167 15.54 2.69 5.35
N GLU A 168 16.36 3.43 4.61
CA GLU A 168 16.05 4.78 4.16
C GLU A 168 16.59 5.02 2.76
N THR A 169 15.74 5.53 1.86
CA THR A 169 16.12 5.89 0.49
C THR A 169 15.36 7.12 0.02
N SER A 170 15.94 7.86 -0.93
CA SER A 170 15.33 9.00 -1.60
C SER A 170 15.06 8.66 -3.08
N PHE A 171 14.01 9.23 -3.67
CA PHE A 171 13.62 8.98 -5.08
C PHE A 171 13.14 10.24 -5.82
#